data_AF-A0A382GAI9-F1
#
_entry.id   AF-A0A382GAI9-F1
#
_cell.length_a   1.000
_cell.length_b   1.000
_cell.length_c   1.000
_cell.angle_alpha   90.00
_cell.angle_beta   90.00
_cell.angle_gamma   90.00
#
_symmetry.space_group_name_H-M   'P 1'
#
loop_
_entity.id
_entity.type
_entity.pdbx_description
1 polymer ?
#
loop_
_entity_poly.entity_id
_entity_poly.type
_entity_poly.pdbx_seq_one_letter_code
_entity_poly.pdbx_strand_id
1 'polypeptide(L)'
;MAVVPYAGRVTSYDLAVGVKISMDEAIYMISPIDSPLINGIGTDGRQVLASSGVDQTTFKWMDEELLLPSAPVETINANTGTNVVLVNVSAADSYRFQVDDLISIASEGFVQAEAILRITDPDHGTGDMVVAGWANHAAQVALAVGDTVTCVGSALVEGSDPGVARSADRTIRQNYTQIFGPTPVEMTRTEQQITRYGVSDEFAKQLYGRTVENVITREQAYLYGQPVDDTSSKRRSTGGLYHWIRSNISTQTALNITNIQTLMQDCYNAGGVPDLLIANPASLGDLNNISDSSRVRTVIDDPRRGRVPVTSVFHEFGETQIVRNRWCNKETAFVVRKDGIQRRILQGLIVEALAKTGDSDQ
;
A
#
# COMPACT_ATOMS: atom_id res chain seq x y z
N MET A 1 -36.84 7.95 50.89
CA MET A 1 -35.77 7.28 50.12
C MET A 1 -35.84 5.80 50.43
N ALA A 2 -36.60 5.05 49.64
CA ALA A 2 -36.75 3.60 49.82
C ALA A 2 -35.96 2.92 48.69
N VAL A 3 -34.80 2.37 49.05
CA VAL A 3 -34.01 1.53 48.15
C VAL A 3 -34.67 0.16 48.17
N VAL A 4 -35.15 -0.30 47.01
CA VAL A 4 -35.65 -1.66 46.83
C VAL A 4 -34.44 -2.52 46.41
N PRO A 5 -33.95 -3.45 47.25
CA PRO A 5 -32.84 -4.30 46.89
C PRO A 5 -33.30 -5.42 45.97
N TYR A 6 -32.54 -5.69 44.90
CA TYR A 6 -32.72 -6.89 44.08
C TYR A 6 -31.65 -7.92 44.43
N ALA A 7 -32.10 -9.14 44.75
CA ALA A 7 -31.24 -10.31 44.89
C ALA A 7 -31.31 -11.13 43.59
N GLY A 8 -30.25 -11.07 42.79
CA GLY A 8 -30.17 -11.83 41.54
C GLY A 8 -29.08 -11.29 40.63
N ARG A 9 -28.45 -12.18 39.86
CA ARG A 9 -27.40 -11.84 38.90
C ARG A 9 -28.01 -10.97 37.79
N VAL A 10 -27.72 -9.68 37.80
CA VAL A 10 -28.01 -8.79 36.67
C VAL A 10 -27.26 -9.34 35.47
N THR A 11 -27.98 -9.84 34.48
CA THR A 11 -27.39 -10.24 33.21
C THR A 11 -27.43 -9.05 32.26
N SER A 12 -26.54 -9.01 31.28
CA SER A 12 -26.50 -7.93 30.28
C SER A 12 -27.80 -7.77 29.47
N TYR A 13 -28.73 -8.72 29.59
CA TYR A 13 -30.05 -8.70 28.95
C TYR A 13 -31.08 -7.82 29.68
N ASP A 14 -30.87 -7.48 30.96
CA ASP A 14 -31.83 -6.71 31.79
C ASP A 14 -31.54 -5.20 31.83
N LEU A 15 -30.48 -4.76 31.13
CA LEU A 15 -30.09 -3.36 31.01
C LEU A 15 -30.72 -2.75 29.76
N ALA A 16 -31.68 -1.83 29.94
CA ALA A 16 -32.32 -1.12 28.82
C ALA A 16 -31.44 0.01 28.24
N VAL A 17 -30.30 0.32 28.86
CA VAL A 17 -29.40 1.42 28.47
C VAL A 17 -27.94 0.90 28.51
N GLY A 18 -27.14 1.21 27.48
CA GLY A 18 -25.73 0.82 27.39
C GLY A 18 -25.45 -0.58 26.81
N VAL A 19 -26.46 -1.26 26.25
CA VAL A 19 -26.25 -2.52 25.52
C VAL A 19 -25.73 -2.20 24.12
N LYS A 20 -24.51 -2.66 23.83
CA LYS A 20 -23.89 -2.55 22.50
C LYS A 20 -24.48 -3.61 21.59
N ILE A 21 -25.16 -3.17 20.52
CA ILE A 21 -25.66 -4.05 19.48
C ILE A 21 -24.60 -4.12 18.38
N SER A 22 -24.16 -5.33 18.03
CA SER A 22 -23.26 -5.53 16.90
C SER A 22 -24.01 -5.26 15.61
N MET A 23 -23.48 -4.37 14.78
CA MET A 23 -24.09 -3.95 13.53
C MET A 23 -23.25 -4.38 12.32
N ASP A 24 -22.37 -5.37 12.49
CA ASP A 24 -21.44 -5.80 11.44
C ASP A 24 -22.15 -6.24 10.15
N GLU A 25 -23.39 -6.76 10.23
CA GLU A 25 -24.20 -7.11 9.06
C GLU A 25 -24.73 -5.90 8.26
N ALA A 26 -24.83 -4.72 8.89
CA ALA A 26 -25.26 -3.50 8.20
C ALA A 26 -24.28 -3.06 7.10
N ILE A 27 -23.05 -3.58 7.12
CA ILE A 27 -22.05 -3.37 6.08
C ILE A 27 -22.52 -3.90 4.71
N TYR A 28 -23.31 -4.98 4.70
CA TYR A 28 -23.82 -5.61 3.47
C TYR A 28 -25.04 -4.88 2.88
N MET A 29 -25.71 -4.03 3.66
CA MET A 29 -26.80 -3.18 3.15
C MET A 29 -26.28 -1.94 2.43
N ILE A 30 -25.00 -1.58 2.64
CA ILE A 30 -24.37 -0.44 1.99
C ILE A 30 -24.03 -0.82 0.55
N SER A 31 -24.30 0.09 -0.38
CA SER A 31 -24.00 -0.11 -1.80
C SER A 31 -22.52 -0.46 -2.00
N PRO A 32 -22.20 -1.60 -2.64
CA PRO A 32 -20.81 -2.02 -2.86
C PRO A 32 -19.97 -1.03 -3.69
N ILE A 33 -20.62 -0.13 -4.43
CA ILE A 33 -19.94 0.91 -5.22
C ILE A 33 -19.39 2.05 -4.36
N ASP A 34 -20.01 2.28 -3.20
CA ASP A 34 -19.68 3.41 -2.32
C ASP A 34 -18.55 3.07 -1.35
N SER A 35 -18.26 1.78 -1.15
CA SER A 35 -17.14 1.31 -0.33
C SER A 35 -16.46 0.07 -0.94
N PRO A 36 -15.80 0.20 -2.10
CA PRO A 36 -15.28 -0.94 -2.84
C PRO A 36 -14.13 -1.67 -2.13
N LEU A 37 -13.31 -0.98 -1.32
CA LEU A 37 -12.25 -1.65 -0.55
C LEU A 37 -12.80 -2.46 0.64
N ILE A 38 -14.00 -2.11 1.11
CA ILE A 38 -14.67 -2.74 2.26
C ILE A 38 -15.64 -3.85 1.84
N ASN A 39 -16.50 -3.59 0.85
CA ASN A 39 -17.59 -4.47 0.43
C ASN A 39 -17.25 -5.33 -0.79
N GLY A 40 -16.11 -5.06 -1.43
CA GLY A 40 -15.60 -5.85 -2.55
C GLY A 40 -16.44 -5.71 -3.81
N ILE A 41 -16.00 -4.84 -4.73
CA ILE A 41 -16.58 -4.78 -6.08
C ILE A 41 -15.77 -5.69 -7.02
N GLY A 42 -16.42 -6.62 -7.72
CA GLY A 42 -15.78 -7.47 -8.73
C GLY A 42 -15.08 -8.74 -8.22
N THR A 43 -15.24 -9.07 -6.94
CA THR A 43 -14.80 -10.35 -6.36
C THR A 43 -16.02 -11.01 -5.74
N ASP A 44 -16.53 -12.07 -6.36
CA ASP A 44 -17.71 -12.88 -6.01
C ASP A 44 -18.03 -12.97 -4.49
N GLY A 45 -18.61 -11.91 -3.90
CA GLY A 45 -18.87 -11.76 -2.47
C GLY A 45 -17.64 -11.71 -1.53
N ARG A 46 -16.42 -11.52 -2.04
CA ARG A 46 -15.18 -11.48 -1.23
C ARG A 46 -14.68 -10.06 -1.03
N GLN A 47 -14.13 -9.76 0.15
CA GLN A 47 -13.54 -8.44 0.42
C GLN A 47 -12.29 -8.24 -0.46
N VAL A 48 -12.15 -7.04 -1.05
CA VAL A 48 -10.98 -6.67 -1.87
C VAL A 48 -9.73 -6.59 -1.00
N LEU A 49 -9.86 -6.13 0.25
CA LEU A 49 -8.80 -6.16 1.24
C LEU A 49 -9.06 -7.28 2.26
N ALA A 50 -8.03 -8.02 2.63
CA ALA A 50 -8.13 -8.97 3.74
C ALA A 50 -8.39 -8.21 5.07
N SER A 51 -9.16 -8.80 5.98
CA SER A 51 -9.49 -8.19 7.27
C SER A 51 -9.05 -9.09 8.42
N SER A 52 -8.39 -8.53 9.45
CA SER A 52 -8.08 -9.25 10.70
C SER A 52 -8.24 -8.34 11.93
N GLY A 53 -8.26 -8.94 13.11
CA GLY A 53 -8.29 -8.19 14.37
C GLY A 53 -6.92 -7.60 14.74
N VAL A 54 -6.94 -6.57 15.58
CA VAL A 54 -5.77 -6.11 16.34
C VAL A 54 -6.17 -5.93 17.80
N ASP A 55 -5.24 -6.15 18.72
CA ASP A 55 -5.41 -6.09 20.17
C ASP A 55 -4.86 -4.79 20.78
N GLN A 56 -3.99 -4.09 20.07
CA GLN A 56 -3.34 -2.83 20.47
C GLN A 56 -3.75 -1.66 19.57
N THR A 57 -3.60 -0.43 20.09
CA THR A 57 -3.85 0.80 19.31
C THR A 57 -2.78 1.08 18.24
N THR A 58 -1.63 0.43 18.36
CA THR A 58 -0.50 0.53 17.44
C THR A 58 -0.15 -0.87 16.96
N PHE A 59 -0.19 -1.06 15.65
CA PHE A 59 0.28 -2.29 15.02
C PHE A 59 1.68 -2.06 14.46
N LYS A 60 2.61 -2.94 14.81
CA LYS A 60 3.98 -2.89 14.30
C LYS A 60 4.24 -4.12 13.44
N TRP A 61 4.96 -3.93 12.35
CA TRP A 61 5.51 -5.00 11.52
C TRP A 61 6.98 -4.72 11.25
N MET A 62 7.70 -5.77 10.87
CA MET A 62 9.12 -5.69 10.58
C MET A 62 9.34 -6.01 9.11
N ASP A 63 10.02 -5.12 8.42
CA ASP A 63 10.47 -5.34 7.06
C ASP A 63 11.95 -5.69 7.08
N GLU A 64 12.33 -6.69 6.31
CA GLU A 64 13.71 -7.11 6.11
C GLU A 64 14.06 -6.86 4.64
N GLU A 65 15.17 -6.17 4.39
CA GLU A 65 15.71 -6.01 3.05
C GLU A 65 16.85 -7.00 2.86
N LEU A 66 16.78 -7.77 1.78
CA LEU A 66 17.84 -8.68 1.42
C LEU A 66 19.02 -7.88 0.86
N LEU A 67 20.23 -8.22 1.28
CA LEU A 67 21.45 -7.71 0.64
C LEU A 67 21.55 -8.30 -0.78
N LEU A 68 21.13 -7.51 -1.76
CA LEU A 68 21.24 -7.86 -3.18
C LEU A 68 22.72 -7.75 -3.62
N PRO A 69 23.21 -8.60 -4.52
CA PRO A 69 24.59 -8.54 -5.03
C PRO A 69 24.77 -7.46 -6.10
N SER A 70 24.07 -6.33 -5.98
CA SER A 70 24.22 -5.19 -6.89
C SER A 70 23.90 -3.87 -6.20
N ALA A 71 24.49 -2.79 -6.71
CA ALA A 71 24.25 -1.43 -6.25
C ALA A 71 24.50 -0.42 -7.39
N PRO A 72 23.79 0.71 -7.41
CA PRO A 72 24.10 1.80 -8.33
C PRO A 72 25.37 2.56 -7.86
N VAL A 73 26.13 3.08 -8.81
CA VAL A 73 27.19 4.06 -8.56
C VAL A 73 26.56 5.38 -8.11
N GLU A 74 27.03 5.93 -6.99
CA GLU A 74 26.51 7.18 -6.42
C GLU A 74 27.27 8.41 -6.92
N THR A 75 28.60 8.29 -7.12
CA THR A 75 29.45 9.41 -7.55
C THR A 75 30.14 9.12 -8.88
N ILE A 76 30.15 10.13 -9.77
CA ILE A 76 30.86 10.07 -11.05
C ILE A 76 32.36 9.81 -10.81
N ASN A 77 32.92 8.84 -11.53
CA ASN A 77 34.37 8.66 -11.63
C ASN A 77 34.80 8.82 -13.09
N ALA A 78 35.44 9.94 -13.41
CA ALA A 78 35.91 10.24 -14.76
C ALA A 78 37.16 9.45 -15.17
N ASN A 79 37.78 8.68 -14.27
CA ASN A 79 38.92 7.85 -14.60
C ASN A 79 38.52 6.71 -15.55
N THR A 80 39.46 6.28 -16.38
CA THR A 80 39.27 5.20 -17.34
C THR A 80 40.45 4.23 -17.32
N GLY A 81 40.24 3.03 -17.85
CA GLY A 81 41.24 1.98 -17.89
C GLY A 81 41.79 1.66 -16.50
N THR A 82 43.11 1.50 -16.41
CA THR A 82 43.79 1.11 -15.16
C THR A 82 43.79 2.18 -14.06
N ASN A 83 43.30 3.39 -14.34
CA ASN A 83 43.22 4.47 -13.38
C ASN A 83 41.96 4.41 -12.51
N VAL A 84 41.03 3.48 -12.81
CA VAL A 84 39.85 3.25 -11.98
C VAL A 84 40.27 2.44 -10.75
N VAL A 85 40.57 3.16 -9.66
CA VAL A 85 40.97 2.57 -8.36
C VAL A 85 39.91 2.74 -7.28
N LEU A 86 38.83 3.47 -7.58
CA LEU A 86 37.78 3.81 -6.65
C LEU A 86 36.42 3.67 -7.34
N VAL A 87 35.50 2.95 -6.71
CA VAL A 87 34.09 2.89 -7.12
C VAL A 87 33.28 3.35 -5.92
N ASN A 88 32.49 4.41 -6.08
CA ASN A 88 31.68 4.93 -4.99
C ASN A 88 30.23 4.44 -5.16
N VAL A 89 29.73 3.75 -4.13
CA VAL A 89 28.33 3.33 -3.98
C VAL A 89 27.78 4.00 -2.71
N SER A 90 26.47 3.95 -2.48
CA SER A 90 25.95 4.52 -1.24
C SER A 90 26.49 3.80 0.00
N ALA A 91 26.68 4.55 1.10
CA ALA A 91 27.17 3.97 2.36
C ALA A 91 26.29 2.79 2.82
N ALA A 92 24.97 2.86 2.58
CA ALA A 92 24.04 1.76 2.87
C ALA A 92 24.24 0.54 1.95
N ASP A 93 24.49 0.77 0.66
CA ASP A 93 24.70 -0.30 -0.31
C ASP A 93 26.10 -0.92 -0.25
N SER A 94 27.08 -0.22 0.32
CA SER A 94 28.45 -0.74 0.49
C SER A 94 28.49 -2.06 1.27
N TYR A 95 27.57 -2.25 2.23
CA TYR A 95 27.42 -3.50 3.00
C TYR A 95 27.01 -4.71 2.14
N ARG A 96 26.59 -4.48 0.89
CA ARG A 96 26.29 -5.53 -0.11
C ARG A 96 27.54 -6.15 -0.72
N PHE A 97 28.72 -5.59 -0.46
CA PHE A 97 29.98 -6.08 -0.99
C PHE A 97 30.96 -6.39 0.16
N GLN A 98 31.94 -7.24 -0.11
CA GLN A 98 33.00 -7.61 0.83
C GLN A 98 34.38 -7.52 0.15
N VAL A 99 35.42 -7.62 0.97
CA VAL A 99 36.80 -7.78 0.47
C VAL A 99 36.88 -9.03 -0.41
N ASP A 100 37.64 -8.93 -1.49
CA ASP A 100 37.85 -9.97 -2.51
C ASP A 100 36.60 -10.34 -3.34
N ASP A 101 35.52 -9.56 -3.26
CA ASP A 101 34.45 -9.65 -4.24
C ASP A 101 34.89 -9.13 -5.61
N LEU A 102 34.54 -9.89 -6.65
CA LEU A 102 34.69 -9.50 -8.04
C LEU A 102 33.47 -8.71 -8.47
N ILE A 103 33.70 -7.51 -9.01
CA ILE A 103 32.66 -6.64 -9.52
C ILE A 103 32.80 -6.44 -11.03
N SER A 104 31.66 -6.46 -11.71
CA SER A 104 31.50 -5.92 -13.05
C SER A 104 30.64 -4.67 -12.98
N ILE A 105 30.93 -3.70 -13.82
CA ILE A 105 30.17 -2.45 -13.88
C ILE A 105 29.54 -2.38 -15.26
N ALA A 106 28.22 -2.26 -15.28
CA ALA A 106 27.45 -2.07 -16.50
C ALA A 106 26.95 -0.64 -16.54
N SER A 107 27.21 0.06 -17.64
CA SER A 107 26.63 1.38 -17.85
C SER A 107 25.14 1.29 -18.14
N GLU A 108 24.40 2.33 -17.76
CA GLU A 108 22.95 2.39 -17.95
C GLU A 108 22.59 2.16 -19.45
N GLY A 109 22.09 0.97 -19.77
CA GLY A 109 21.64 0.60 -21.11
C GLY A 109 22.66 -0.02 -22.08
N PHE A 110 23.88 -0.37 -21.65
CA PHE A 110 24.90 -1.01 -22.51
C PHE A 110 25.56 -2.26 -21.92
N VAL A 111 26.31 -2.97 -22.78
CA VAL A 111 27.05 -4.21 -22.55
C VAL A 111 27.90 -4.10 -21.27
N GLN A 112 27.87 -5.14 -20.40
CA GLN A 112 28.79 -5.26 -19.26
C GLN A 112 30.21 -4.91 -19.70
N ALA A 113 30.89 -4.03 -18.95
CA ALA A 113 32.30 -3.80 -19.21
C ALA A 113 33.03 -5.15 -19.15
N GLU A 114 33.86 -5.44 -20.16
CA GLU A 114 34.68 -6.67 -20.18
C GLU A 114 35.66 -6.74 -19.01
N ALA A 115 35.87 -5.60 -18.35
CA ALA A 115 36.75 -5.46 -17.23
C ALA A 115 36.09 -5.91 -15.91
N ILE A 116 36.77 -6.81 -15.21
CA ILE A 116 36.41 -7.27 -13.87
C ILE A 116 37.39 -6.65 -12.89
N LEU A 117 36.85 -6.04 -11.84
CA LEU A 117 37.64 -5.47 -10.75
C LEU A 117 37.45 -6.32 -9.50
N ARG A 118 38.44 -6.32 -8.62
CA ARG A 118 38.37 -6.94 -7.30
C ARG A 118 38.37 -5.84 -6.25
N ILE A 119 37.45 -5.94 -5.29
CA ILE A 119 37.42 -5.05 -4.14
C ILE A 119 38.56 -5.42 -3.20
N THR A 120 39.43 -4.47 -2.90
CA THR A 120 40.53 -4.65 -1.95
C THR A 120 40.19 -4.12 -0.56
N ASP A 121 39.44 -3.02 -0.49
CA ASP A 121 39.07 -2.39 0.77
C ASP A 121 37.74 -1.62 0.61
N PRO A 122 36.64 -2.10 1.23
CA PRO A 122 35.37 -1.39 1.26
C PRO A 122 35.27 -0.47 2.48
N ASP A 123 35.10 0.84 2.27
CA ASP A 123 34.74 1.78 3.33
C ASP A 123 33.21 1.89 3.47
N HIS A 124 32.67 1.28 4.53
CA HIS A 124 31.23 1.30 4.81
C HIS A 124 30.71 2.62 5.44
N GLY A 125 31.60 3.53 5.81
CA GLY A 125 31.26 4.86 6.34
C GLY A 125 30.91 5.84 5.23
N THR A 126 31.74 5.89 4.17
CA THR A 126 31.55 6.81 3.03
C THR A 126 30.99 6.12 1.78
N GLY A 127 31.03 4.79 1.70
CA GLY A 127 30.62 4.02 0.51
C GLY A 127 31.71 3.91 -0.57
N ASP A 128 32.95 4.24 -0.22
CA ASP A 128 34.10 4.19 -1.11
C ASP A 128 34.68 2.78 -1.18
N MET A 129 34.59 2.16 -2.36
CA MET A 129 35.15 0.83 -2.62
C MET A 129 36.48 0.98 -3.35
N VAL A 130 37.58 0.69 -2.66
CA VAL A 130 38.90 0.63 -3.30
C VAL A 130 39.00 -0.66 -4.11
N VAL A 131 39.33 -0.53 -5.39
CA VAL A 131 39.31 -1.62 -6.35
C VAL A 131 40.65 -1.79 -7.05
N ALA A 132 40.99 -3.03 -7.35
CA ALA A 132 42.15 -3.41 -8.15
C ALA A 132 41.71 -4.16 -9.40
N GLY A 133 42.47 -4.04 -10.48
CA GLY A 133 42.20 -4.78 -11.72
C GLY A 133 42.36 -6.28 -11.52
N TRP A 134 41.34 -7.05 -11.90
CA TRP A 134 41.39 -8.52 -11.90
C TRP A 134 41.54 -9.06 -13.32
N ALA A 135 40.61 -8.70 -14.22
CA ALA A 135 40.65 -9.09 -15.62
C ALA A 135 40.38 -7.87 -16.51
N ASN A 136 41.17 -7.73 -17.58
CA ASN A 136 41.01 -6.70 -18.63
C ASN A 136 40.78 -5.26 -18.10
N HIS A 137 41.46 -4.85 -17.03
CA HIS A 137 41.26 -3.54 -16.37
C HIS A 137 41.35 -2.35 -17.34
N ALA A 138 42.17 -2.45 -18.40
CA ALA A 138 42.29 -1.41 -19.42
C ALA A 138 40.97 -1.11 -20.16
N ALA A 139 40.01 -2.04 -20.18
CA ALA A 139 38.70 -1.86 -20.80
C ALA A 139 37.68 -1.15 -19.89
N GLN A 140 38.06 -0.73 -18.67
CA GLN A 140 37.16 0.07 -17.83
C GLN A 140 36.86 1.43 -18.45
N VAL A 141 35.59 1.80 -18.39
CA VAL A 141 35.08 3.08 -18.86
C VAL A 141 34.82 3.99 -17.66
N ALA A 142 34.68 5.29 -17.90
CA ALA A 142 34.29 6.24 -16.87
C ALA A 142 32.92 5.85 -16.29
N LEU A 143 32.79 5.97 -14.97
CA LEU A 143 31.59 5.62 -14.22
C LEU A 143 30.67 6.83 -14.13
N ALA A 144 29.42 6.66 -14.57
CA ALA A 144 28.36 7.62 -14.39
C ALA A 144 27.51 7.29 -13.15
N VAL A 145 26.80 8.29 -12.62
CA VAL A 145 25.79 8.05 -11.58
C VAL A 145 24.69 7.16 -12.15
N GLY A 146 24.32 6.11 -11.42
CA GLY A 146 23.29 5.16 -11.84
C GLY A 146 23.81 3.93 -12.59
N ASP A 147 25.10 3.89 -12.95
CA ASP A 147 25.73 2.67 -13.49
C ASP A 147 25.62 1.53 -12.46
N THR A 148 25.31 0.32 -12.90
CA THR A 148 25.05 -0.81 -12.00
C THR A 148 26.33 -1.58 -11.73
N VAL A 149 26.78 -1.55 -10.47
CA VAL A 149 27.82 -2.43 -9.94
C VAL A 149 27.19 -3.77 -9.59
N THR A 150 27.66 -4.85 -10.21
CA THR A 150 27.19 -6.21 -9.95
C THR A 150 28.31 -7.05 -9.38
N CYS A 151 28.08 -7.70 -8.25
CA CYS A 151 29.00 -8.69 -7.70
C CYS A 151 28.85 -10.00 -8.48
N VAL A 152 29.92 -10.45 -9.13
CA VAL A 152 29.98 -11.70 -9.92
C VAL A 152 30.29 -12.89 -9.00
N GLY A 153 30.95 -12.63 -7.87
CA GLY A 153 31.29 -13.64 -6.86
C GLY A 153 32.57 -13.28 -6.10
N SER A 154 32.83 -14.00 -5.01
CA SER A 154 34.04 -13.82 -4.21
C SER A 154 35.23 -14.63 -4.77
N ALA A 155 36.37 -13.99 -4.98
CA ALA A 155 37.62 -14.61 -5.41
C ALA A 155 38.58 -14.82 -4.21
N LEU A 156 38.17 -15.67 -3.28
CA LEU A 156 38.97 -16.02 -2.10
C LEU A 156 40.19 -16.87 -2.49
N VAL A 157 41.29 -16.67 -1.77
CA VAL A 157 42.52 -17.47 -1.96
C VAL A 157 42.28 -18.89 -1.45
N GLU A 158 42.83 -19.89 -2.15
CA GLU A 158 42.73 -21.29 -1.73
C GLU A 158 43.34 -21.48 -0.32
N GLY A 159 42.54 -22.03 0.60
CA GLY A 159 42.94 -22.23 2.00
C GLY A 159 42.83 -21.00 2.90
N SER A 160 42.24 -19.90 2.43
CA SER A 160 41.95 -18.71 3.27
C SER A 160 40.75 -18.92 4.20
N ASP A 161 40.72 -18.11 5.27
CA ASP A 161 39.55 -17.99 6.14
C ASP A 161 38.34 -17.48 5.37
N PRO A 162 37.11 -17.85 5.76
CA PRO A 162 35.91 -17.35 5.11
C PRO A 162 35.77 -15.82 5.26
N GLY A 163 35.13 -15.19 4.28
CA GLY A 163 34.80 -13.76 4.31
C GLY A 163 33.95 -13.36 5.52
N VAL A 164 33.97 -12.07 5.85
CA VAL A 164 33.26 -11.51 7.01
C VAL A 164 31.76 -11.72 6.85
N ALA A 165 31.11 -12.22 7.90
CA ALA A 165 29.67 -12.43 7.90
C ALA A 165 28.92 -11.10 7.77
N ARG A 166 27.90 -11.09 6.90
CA ARG A 166 27.05 -9.92 6.64
C ARG A 166 25.65 -10.18 7.16
N SER A 167 25.05 -9.17 7.75
CA SER A 167 23.66 -9.20 8.21
C SER A 167 23.03 -7.84 7.98
N ALA A 168 21.83 -7.82 7.40
CA ALA A 168 20.96 -6.65 7.42
C ALA A 168 20.04 -6.74 8.64
N ASP A 169 19.85 -5.61 9.33
CA ASP A 169 18.89 -5.55 10.43
C ASP A 169 17.47 -5.30 9.91
N ARG A 170 16.47 -5.66 10.71
CA ARG A 170 15.06 -5.49 10.38
C ARG A 170 14.60 -4.08 10.73
N THR A 171 13.89 -3.44 9.82
CA THR A 171 13.29 -2.13 10.08
C THR A 171 11.89 -2.28 10.65
N ILE A 172 11.64 -1.66 11.81
CA ILE A 172 10.31 -1.63 12.43
C ILE A 172 9.46 -0.53 11.77
N ARG A 173 8.32 -0.92 11.20
CA ARG A 173 7.28 0.00 10.72
C ARG A 173 6.04 -0.11 11.62
N GLN A 174 5.25 0.96 11.68
CA GLN A 174 4.09 1.02 12.56
C GLN A 174 2.93 1.83 11.99
N ASN A 175 1.71 1.41 12.28
CA ASN A 175 0.47 2.14 11.95
C ASN A 175 -0.46 2.15 13.17
N TYR A 176 -1.42 3.07 13.17
CA TYR A 176 -2.31 3.30 14.30
C TYR A 176 -3.76 2.99 13.96
N THR A 177 -4.51 2.57 14.98
CA THR A 177 -5.97 2.47 14.91
C THR A 177 -6.59 3.85 15.12
N GLN A 178 -7.52 4.24 14.26
CA GLN A 178 -8.28 5.49 14.37
C GLN A 178 -9.69 5.23 14.88
N ILE A 179 -10.18 6.14 15.72
CA ILE A 179 -11.58 6.18 16.13
C ILE A 179 -12.34 6.97 15.05
N PHE A 180 -13.22 6.28 14.34
CA PHE A 180 -14.25 6.93 13.52
C PHE A 180 -15.38 7.28 14.49
N GLY A 181 -15.52 8.58 14.78
CA GLY A 181 -16.24 9.09 15.95
C GLY A 181 -17.69 8.61 16.05
N PRO A 182 -18.29 8.69 17.25
CA PRO A 182 -19.72 8.49 17.40
C PRO A 182 -20.43 9.60 16.61
N THR A 183 -21.22 9.20 15.62
CA THR A 183 -22.10 10.11 14.89
C THR A 183 -23.44 10.12 15.63
N PRO A 184 -23.74 11.19 16.40
CA PRO A 184 -24.97 11.23 17.19
C PRO A 184 -26.20 11.26 16.27
N VAL A 185 -27.23 10.52 16.67
CA VAL A 185 -28.56 10.57 16.07
C VAL A 185 -29.51 10.97 17.18
N GLU A 186 -29.89 12.25 17.21
CA GLU A 186 -30.80 12.77 18.23
C GLU A 186 -32.17 12.96 17.59
N MET A 187 -33.21 12.37 18.18
CA MET A 187 -34.59 12.64 17.79
C MET A 187 -35.50 12.69 19.02
N THR A 188 -36.32 13.73 19.09
CA THR A 188 -37.32 13.88 20.15
C THR A 188 -38.42 12.83 20.01
N ARG A 189 -38.96 12.32 21.13
CA ARG A 189 -40.00 11.28 21.08
C ARG A 189 -41.24 11.69 20.30
N THR A 190 -41.61 12.96 20.38
CA THR A 190 -42.71 13.51 19.58
C THR A 190 -42.41 13.44 18.09
N GLU A 191 -41.17 13.67 17.67
CA GLU A 191 -40.78 13.54 16.26
C GLU A 191 -40.70 12.09 15.81
N GLN A 192 -40.32 11.15 16.70
CA GLN A 192 -40.35 9.72 16.36
C GLN A 192 -41.77 9.20 16.09
N GLN A 193 -42.78 9.78 16.75
CA GLN A 193 -44.18 9.39 16.56
C GLN A 193 -44.84 10.04 15.34
N ILE A 194 -44.24 11.10 14.77
CA ILE A 194 -44.79 11.77 13.60
C ILE A 194 -44.45 10.96 12.35
N THR A 195 -45.46 10.31 11.77
CA THR A 195 -45.33 9.63 10.48
C THR A 195 -45.09 10.65 9.37
N ARG A 196 -43.94 10.57 8.69
CA ARG A 196 -43.63 11.40 7.53
C ARG A 196 -43.99 10.65 6.25
N TYR A 197 -44.45 11.39 5.24
CA TYR A 197 -44.81 10.77 3.96
C TYR A 197 -43.60 10.07 3.32
N GLY A 198 -43.74 8.78 3.00
CA GLY A 198 -42.72 7.99 2.32
C GLY A 198 -41.57 7.46 3.19
N VAL A 199 -41.64 7.59 4.52
CA VAL A 199 -40.65 7.04 5.46
C VAL A 199 -41.37 6.25 6.55
N SER A 200 -41.07 4.95 6.69
CA SER A 200 -41.69 4.08 7.70
C SER A 200 -41.16 4.32 9.11
N ASP A 201 -39.86 4.63 9.24
CA ASP A 201 -39.21 5.01 10.50
C ASP A 201 -38.08 6.00 10.19
N GLU A 202 -38.20 7.22 10.73
CA GLU A 202 -37.22 8.29 10.53
C GLU A 202 -35.93 8.03 11.33
N PHE A 203 -36.02 7.34 12.48
CA PHE A 203 -34.85 7.06 13.32
C PHE A 203 -33.94 6.04 12.63
N ALA A 204 -34.53 4.95 12.14
CA ALA A 204 -33.82 3.95 11.35
C ALA A 204 -33.17 4.54 10.10
N LYS A 205 -33.85 5.48 9.41
CA LYS A 205 -33.31 6.16 8.23
C LYS A 205 -32.10 7.04 8.59
N GLN A 206 -32.17 7.80 9.68
CA GLN A 206 -31.05 8.64 10.12
C GLN A 206 -29.87 7.78 10.58
N LEU A 207 -30.13 6.71 11.33
CA LEU A 207 -29.11 5.74 11.73
C LEU A 207 -28.41 5.10 10.52
N TYR A 208 -29.19 4.71 9.50
CA TYR A 208 -28.64 4.19 8.25
C TYR A 208 -27.75 5.23 7.54
N GLY A 209 -28.23 6.48 7.42
CA GLY A 209 -27.46 7.58 6.82
C GLY A 209 -26.12 7.82 7.53
N ARG A 210 -26.13 7.86 8.87
CA ARG A 210 -24.90 7.99 9.67
C ARG A 210 -23.95 6.79 9.53
N THR A 211 -24.50 5.59 9.40
CA THR A 211 -23.70 4.38 9.16
C THR A 211 -22.99 4.45 7.81
N VAL A 212 -23.67 4.92 6.76
CA VAL A 212 -23.10 5.13 5.43
C VAL A 212 -21.98 6.20 5.47
N GLU A 213 -22.21 7.32 6.15
CA GLU A 213 -21.18 8.36 6.35
C GLU A 213 -19.92 7.80 7.04
N ASN A 214 -20.09 6.97 8.07
CA ASN A 214 -18.97 6.33 8.78
C ASN A 214 -18.19 5.34 7.89
N VAL A 215 -18.86 4.60 7.00
CA VAL A 215 -18.17 3.68 6.09
C VAL A 215 -17.43 4.44 4.99
N ILE A 216 -18.00 5.53 4.48
CA ILE A 216 -17.32 6.39 3.48
C ILE A 216 -16.08 7.07 4.08
N THR A 217 -16.16 7.58 5.30
CA THR A 217 -15.00 8.20 5.96
C THR A 217 -13.87 7.18 6.21
N ARG A 218 -14.22 5.91 6.51
CA ARG A 218 -13.24 4.82 6.59
C ARG A 218 -12.57 4.54 5.24
N GLU A 219 -13.35 4.50 4.16
CA GLU A 219 -12.82 4.32 2.80
C GLU A 219 -11.82 5.44 2.45
N GLN A 220 -12.16 6.69 2.74
CA GLN A 220 -11.26 7.83 2.52
C GLN A 220 -10.00 7.75 3.39
N ALA A 221 -10.11 7.31 4.65
CA ALA A 221 -8.96 7.10 5.51
C ALA A 221 -8.02 6.01 4.99
N TYR A 222 -8.54 4.94 4.38
CA TYR A 222 -7.70 3.91 3.75
C TYR A 222 -6.95 4.42 2.51
N LEU A 223 -7.51 5.36 1.76
CA LEU A 223 -6.83 5.96 0.61
C LEU A 223 -5.81 7.04 1.02
N TYR A 224 -6.23 8.01 1.84
CA TYR A 224 -5.52 9.26 2.06
C TYR A 224 -5.12 9.54 3.52
N GLY A 225 -5.38 8.60 4.44
CA GLY A 225 -5.03 8.79 5.85
C GLY A 225 -3.53 9.01 6.06
N GLN A 226 -3.18 9.79 7.09
CA GLN A 226 -1.80 10.02 7.50
C GLN A 226 -1.60 9.47 8.91
N PRO A 227 -0.55 8.67 9.20
CA PRO A 227 -0.33 8.14 10.52
C PRO A 227 0.21 9.23 11.45
N VAL A 228 -0.56 9.58 12.48
CA VAL A 228 -0.17 10.52 13.53
C VAL A 228 -0.64 9.95 14.87
N ASP A 229 0.24 10.01 15.88
CA ASP A 229 -0.08 9.71 17.27
C ASP A 229 0.13 10.98 18.10
N ASP A 230 -0.97 11.67 18.41
CA ASP A 230 -0.99 12.78 19.36
C ASP A 230 -1.02 12.20 20.77
N THR A 231 0.14 12.16 21.41
CA THR A 231 0.32 11.66 22.78
C THR A 231 -0.30 12.56 23.84
N SER A 232 -0.53 13.84 23.52
CA SER A 232 -1.12 14.82 24.45
C SER A 232 -2.62 14.62 24.55
N SER A 233 -3.32 14.53 23.42
CA SER A 233 -4.78 14.37 23.39
C SER A 233 -5.22 12.91 23.22
N LYS A 234 -4.26 11.96 23.10
CA LYS A 234 -4.48 10.55 22.77
C LYS A 234 -5.29 10.37 21.48
N ARG A 235 -5.05 11.22 20.47
CA ARG A 235 -5.71 11.19 19.17
C ARG A 235 -4.82 10.49 18.17
N ARG A 236 -5.40 9.57 17.40
CA ARG A 236 -4.66 8.76 16.43
C ARG A 236 -5.34 8.80 15.08
N SER A 237 -4.55 8.91 14.03
CA SER A 237 -5.00 8.77 12.65
C SER A 237 -4.28 7.60 11.98
N THR A 238 -5.01 6.86 11.15
CA THR A 238 -4.46 5.71 10.41
C THR A 238 -3.78 6.19 9.14
N GLY A 239 -2.63 5.61 8.78
CA GLY A 239 -2.00 5.83 7.48
C GLY A 239 -2.70 5.04 6.37
N GLY A 240 -3.07 5.73 5.29
CA GLY A 240 -3.65 5.17 4.07
C GLY A 240 -2.61 4.94 2.96
N LEU A 241 -3.06 4.41 1.81
CA LEU A 241 -2.21 4.00 0.69
C LEU A 241 -1.27 5.12 0.21
N TYR A 242 -1.78 6.35 0.11
CA TYR A 242 -0.99 7.50 -0.34
C TYR A 242 0.24 7.79 0.55
N HIS A 243 0.16 7.51 1.85
CA HIS A 243 1.29 7.72 2.76
C HIS A 243 2.38 6.64 2.63
N TRP A 244 1.96 5.40 2.39
CA TRP A 244 2.84 4.23 2.39
C TRP A 244 3.56 4.04 1.05
N ILE A 245 2.94 4.43 -0.06
CA ILE A 245 3.54 4.35 -1.38
C ILE A 245 4.44 5.57 -1.60
N ARG A 246 5.75 5.38 -1.50
CA ARG A 246 6.76 6.45 -1.65
C ARG A 246 7.72 6.26 -2.81
N SER A 247 7.91 5.03 -3.28
CA SER A 247 8.75 4.68 -4.41
C SER A 247 7.90 4.27 -5.61
N ASN A 248 8.52 4.20 -6.79
CA ASN A 248 7.88 3.83 -8.06
C ASN A 248 6.67 4.72 -8.37
N ILE A 249 6.87 6.04 -8.33
CA ILE A 249 5.83 7.03 -8.61
C ILE A 249 5.99 7.53 -10.04
N SER A 250 4.96 7.33 -10.86
CA SER A 250 4.89 7.92 -12.20
C SER A 250 4.17 9.26 -12.15
N THR A 251 4.75 10.28 -12.79
CA THR A 251 4.16 11.63 -12.91
C THR A 251 3.43 11.84 -14.24
N GLN A 252 3.20 10.76 -14.99
CA GLN A 252 2.53 10.83 -16.30
C GLN A 252 1.06 11.21 -16.13
N THR A 253 0.57 12.06 -17.04
CA THR A 253 -0.81 12.59 -16.97
C THR A 253 -1.85 11.67 -17.59
N ALA A 254 -1.44 10.69 -18.39
CA ALA A 254 -2.31 9.75 -19.08
C ALA A 254 -2.20 8.36 -18.46
N LEU A 255 -3.34 7.72 -18.22
CA LEU A 255 -3.42 6.34 -17.72
C LEU A 255 -3.59 5.39 -18.91
N ASN A 256 -2.52 5.23 -19.70
CA ASN A 256 -2.49 4.30 -20.83
C ASN A 256 -1.71 3.02 -20.49
N ILE A 257 -1.80 2.00 -21.35
CA ILE A 257 -1.16 0.70 -21.10
C ILE A 257 0.36 0.82 -21.09
N THR A 258 0.95 1.69 -21.92
CA THR A 258 2.40 1.91 -21.98
C THR A 258 2.94 2.43 -20.64
N ASN A 259 2.30 3.44 -20.06
CA ASN A 259 2.71 4.03 -18.78
C ASN A 259 2.54 3.03 -17.63
N ILE A 260 1.48 2.20 -17.67
CA ILE A 260 1.32 1.10 -16.71
C ILE A 260 2.46 0.10 -16.90
N GLN A 261 2.81 -0.29 -18.13
CA GLN A 261 3.88 -1.25 -18.39
C GLN A 261 5.25 -0.74 -17.93
N THR A 262 5.56 0.55 -18.13
CA THR A 262 6.77 1.17 -17.58
C THR A 262 6.79 1.10 -16.05
N LEU A 263 5.69 1.47 -15.40
CA LEU A 263 5.60 1.39 -13.94
C LEU A 263 5.72 -0.05 -13.41
N MET A 264 5.17 -1.03 -14.15
CA MET A 264 5.29 -2.44 -13.81
C MET A 264 6.72 -2.95 -13.97
N GLN A 265 7.48 -2.46 -14.97
CA GLN A 265 8.90 -2.76 -15.11
C GLN A 265 9.70 -2.26 -13.90
N ASP A 266 9.44 -1.04 -13.43
CA ASP A 266 10.10 -0.48 -12.26
C ASP A 266 9.80 -1.31 -11.00
N CYS A 267 8.54 -1.73 -10.84
CA CYS A 267 8.14 -2.62 -9.75
C CYS A 267 8.81 -4.00 -9.86
N TYR A 268 8.87 -4.57 -11.06
CA TYR A 268 9.48 -5.87 -11.32
C TYR A 268 10.98 -5.85 -11.01
N ASN A 269 11.70 -4.79 -11.40
CA ASN A 269 13.11 -4.60 -11.08
C ASN A 269 13.35 -4.49 -9.56
N ALA A 270 12.38 -3.95 -8.82
CA ALA A 270 12.37 -3.93 -7.36
C ALA A 270 11.90 -5.25 -6.72
N GLY A 271 11.62 -6.30 -7.51
CA GLY A 271 11.23 -7.63 -7.02
C GLY A 271 9.73 -7.82 -6.75
N GLY A 272 8.88 -6.90 -7.19
CA GLY A 272 7.43 -6.94 -6.96
C GLY A 272 6.60 -6.90 -8.24
N VAL A 273 5.50 -7.66 -8.30
CA VAL A 273 4.50 -7.56 -9.36
C VAL A 273 3.15 -7.23 -8.71
N PRO A 274 2.68 -5.98 -8.79
CA PRO A 274 1.38 -5.62 -8.24
C PRO A 274 0.25 -6.07 -9.19
N ASP A 275 -0.90 -6.42 -8.61
CA ASP A 275 -2.02 -7.10 -9.30
C ASP A 275 -3.34 -6.30 -9.24
N LEU A 276 -3.39 -5.18 -8.51
CA LEU A 276 -4.59 -4.39 -8.28
C LEU A 276 -4.37 -2.91 -8.61
N LEU A 277 -5.12 -2.39 -9.59
CA LEU A 277 -5.21 -0.98 -9.94
C LEU A 277 -6.49 -0.37 -9.34
N ILE A 278 -6.34 0.59 -8.43
CA ILE A 278 -7.43 1.36 -7.83
C ILE A 278 -7.42 2.77 -8.43
N ALA A 279 -8.48 3.12 -9.15
CA ALA A 279 -8.58 4.42 -9.81
C ALA A 279 -10.01 4.97 -9.83
N ASN A 280 -10.13 6.28 -10.04
CA ASN A 280 -11.41 6.90 -10.31
C ASN A 280 -11.92 6.48 -11.71
N PRO A 281 -13.21 6.14 -11.87
CA PRO A 281 -13.80 5.87 -13.18
C PRO A 281 -13.54 6.93 -14.25
N ALA A 282 -13.45 8.21 -13.86
CA ALA A 282 -13.18 9.32 -14.80
C ALA A 282 -11.78 9.25 -15.43
N SER A 283 -10.81 8.68 -14.71
CA SER A 283 -9.41 8.57 -15.15
C SER A 283 -9.17 7.35 -16.05
N LEU A 284 -10.13 6.43 -16.14
CA LEU A 284 -10.06 5.23 -16.98
C LEU A 284 -10.45 5.51 -18.45
N GLY A 285 -10.60 6.78 -18.85
CA GLY A 285 -10.97 7.15 -20.22
C GLY A 285 -10.00 6.60 -21.26
N ASP A 286 -8.69 6.75 -21.00
CA ASP A 286 -7.61 6.30 -21.88
C ASP A 286 -7.56 4.78 -21.99
N LEU A 287 -7.74 4.04 -20.88
CA LEU A 287 -7.82 2.57 -20.91
C LEU A 287 -9.05 2.04 -21.63
N ASN A 288 -10.16 2.78 -21.60
CA ASN A 288 -11.38 2.44 -22.34
C ASN A 288 -11.34 2.91 -23.80
N ASN A 289 -10.25 3.52 -24.25
CA ASN A 289 -10.16 4.06 -25.60
C ASN A 289 -9.95 2.94 -26.62
N ILE A 290 -10.92 2.80 -27.53
CA ILE A 290 -10.93 1.78 -28.59
C ILE A 290 -10.17 2.20 -29.86
N SER A 291 -9.70 3.45 -29.94
CA SER A 291 -8.98 3.95 -31.11
C SER A 291 -7.59 3.33 -31.27
N ASP A 292 -7.06 2.70 -30.22
CA ASP A 292 -5.85 1.88 -30.30
C ASP A 292 -6.21 0.45 -30.74
N SER A 293 -6.37 0.29 -32.05
CA SER A 293 -6.81 -0.97 -32.66
C SER A 293 -5.78 -2.11 -32.60
N SER A 294 -4.57 -1.84 -32.13
CA SER A 294 -3.49 -2.84 -32.09
C SER A 294 -3.67 -3.85 -30.94
N ARG A 295 -4.37 -3.46 -29.86
CA ARG A 295 -4.50 -4.25 -28.63
C ARG A 295 -5.95 -4.52 -28.18
N VAL A 296 -6.94 -3.97 -28.89
CA VAL A 296 -8.36 -4.09 -28.54
C VAL A 296 -8.99 -5.28 -29.28
N ARG A 297 -9.52 -6.26 -28.52
CA ARG A 297 -10.33 -7.34 -29.08
C ARG A 297 -11.80 -6.96 -29.02
N THR A 298 -12.43 -6.76 -30.18
CA THR A 298 -13.86 -6.51 -30.28
C THR A 298 -14.62 -7.83 -30.42
N VAL A 299 -15.72 -7.98 -29.68
CA VAL A 299 -16.69 -9.07 -29.85
C VAL A 299 -18.02 -8.43 -30.21
N ILE A 300 -18.66 -8.91 -31.26
CA ILE A 300 -19.99 -8.45 -31.69
C ILE A 300 -21.03 -9.29 -30.95
N ASP A 301 -21.83 -8.67 -30.08
CA ASP A 301 -22.94 -9.30 -29.35
C ASP A 301 -24.27 -8.70 -29.84
N ASP A 302 -25.07 -9.49 -30.56
CA ASP A 302 -26.20 -9.02 -31.39
C ASP A 302 -27.51 -8.63 -30.64
N PRO A 303 -27.67 -8.82 -29.31
CA PRO A 303 -28.79 -8.23 -28.58
C PRO A 303 -28.40 -7.04 -27.66
N ARG A 304 -27.12 -6.69 -27.51
CA ARG A 304 -26.68 -5.67 -26.53
C ARG A 304 -25.99 -4.48 -27.21
N ARG A 305 -26.52 -3.27 -26.98
CA ARG A 305 -25.89 -2.02 -27.39
C ARG A 305 -25.15 -1.40 -26.21
N GLY A 306 -23.83 -1.31 -26.30
CA GLY A 306 -22.98 -0.73 -25.26
C GLY A 306 -21.55 -1.23 -25.34
N ARG A 307 -20.68 -0.72 -24.47
CA ARG A 307 -19.32 -1.23 -24.29
C ARG A 307 -19.20 -1.97 -22.96
N VAL A 308 -18.45 -3.08 -22.94
CA VAL A 308 -18.03 -3.69 -21.69
C VAL A 308 -16.87 -2.84 -21.14
N PRO A 309 -16.97 -2.28 -19.92
CA PRO A 309 -15.90 -1.45 -19.38
C PRO A 309 -14.72 -2.32 -18.97
N VAL A 310 -13.49 -1.83 -19.15
CA VAL A 310 -12.26 -2.61 -18.88
C VAL A 310 -12.18 -3.01 -17.41
N THR A 311 -12.11 -4.31 -17.14
CA THR A 311 -12.02 -4.91 -15.79
C THR A 311 -10.60 -5.32 -15.41
N SER A 312 -9.75 -5.60 -16.39
CA SER A 312 -8.34 -5.94 -16.19
C SER A 312 -7.51 -5.54 -17.40
N VAL A 313 -6.22 -5.32 -17.17
CA VAL A 313 -5.24 -4.97 -18.19
C VAL A 313 -4.15 -6.03 -18.21
N PHE A 314 -3.92 -6.61 -19.39
CA PHE A 314 -2.83 -7.53 -19.64
C PHE A 314 -1.59 -6.77 -20.08
N HIS A 315 -0.50 -6.96 -19.35
CA HIS A 315 0.85 -6.49 -19.67
C HIS A 315 1.84 -7.66 -19.58
N GLU A 316 3.09 -7.45 -19.97
CA GLU A 316 4.10 -8.51 -20.04
C GLU A 316 4.37 -9.19 -18.69
N PHE A 317 4.20 -8.45 -17.58
CA PHE A 317 4.37 -8.97 -16.21
C PHE A 317 3.14 -9.69 -15.63
N GLY A 318 2.03 -9.77 -16.36
CA GLY A 318 0.80 -10.42 -15.89
C GLY A 318 -0.47 -9.61 -16.11
N GLU A 319 -1.50 -9.95 -15.34
CA GLU A 319 -2.82 -9.30 -15.38
C GLU A 319 -2.99 -8.41 -14.15
N THR A 320 -3.28 -7.13 -14.36
CA THR A 320 -3.69 -6.19 -13.30
C THR A 320 -5.19 -6.01 -13.32
N GLN A 321 -5.86 -6.31 -12.20
CA GLN A 321 -7.29 -6.12 -12.03
C GLN A 321 -7.62 -4.67 -11.66
N ILE A 322 -8.71 -4.13 -12.23
CA ILE A 322 -9.11 -2.73 -11.98
C ILE A 322 -10.27 -2.68 -11.00
N VAL A 323 -10.05 -2.01 -9.87
CA VAL A 323 -11.08 -1.62 -8.91
C VAL A 323 -11.42 -0.14 -9.08
N ARG A 324 -12.69 0.11 -9.36
CA ARG A 324 -13.22 1.45 -9.55
C ARG A 324 -13.64 2.03 -8.21
N ASN A 325 -12.99 3.11 -7.80
CA ASN A 325 -13.31 3.80 -6.55
C ASN A 325 -13.67 5.26 -6.82
N ARG A 326 -14.90 5.65 -6.49
CA ARG A 326 -15.39 7.03 -6.65
C ARG A 326 -14.63 8.01 -5.76
N TRP A 327 -14.17 7.56 -4.60
CA TRP A 327 -13.49 8.39 -3.60
C TRP A 327 -12.01 8.60 -3.90
N CYS A 328 -11.46 7.90 -4.90
CA CYS A 328 -10.14 8.20 -5.40
C CYS A 328 -10.17 9.51 -6.22
N ASN A 329 -9.22 10.40 -6.00
CA ASN A 329 -9.04 11.62 -6.76
C ASN A 329 -8.77 11.28 -8.24
N LYS A 330 -9.26 12.12 -9.14
CA LYS A 330 -9.14 11.89 -10.59
C LYS A 330 -7.69 11.94 -11.09
N GLU A 331 -6.82 12.64 -10.36
CA GLU A 331 -5.41 12.83 -10.71
C GLU A 331 -4.51 11.72 -10.18
N THR A 332 -5.04 10.83 -9.32
CA THR A 332 -4.25 9.78 -8.67
C THR A 332 -4.81 8.41 -8.99
N ALA A 333 -3.92 7.46 -9.24
CA ALA A 333 -4.25 6.04 -9.30
C ALA A 333 -3.24 5.27 -8.44
N PHE A 334 -3.70 4.20 -7.81
CA PHE A 334 -2.85 3.34 -6.97
C PHE A 334 -2.73 1.97 -7.60
N VAL A 335 -1.49 1.49 -7.73
CA VAL A 335 -1.21 0.12 -8.15
C VAL A 335 -0.58 -0.60 -6.97
N VAL A 336 -1.20 -1.68 -6.52
CA VAL A 336 -0.81 -2.37 -5.29
C VAL A 336 -0.89 -3.88 -5.46
N ARG A 337 -0.12 -4.60 -4.65
CA ARG A 337 -0.28 -6.05 -4.50
C ARG A 337 -1.33 -6.34 -3.43
N LYS A 338 -2.37 -7.10 -3.78
CA LYS A 338 -3.49 -7.43 -2.89
C LYS A 338 -3.04 -8.07 -1.57
N ASP A 339 -2.09 -8.99 -1.63
CA ASP A 339 -1.56 -9.68 -0.44
C ASP A 339 -0.73 -8.76 0.48
N GLY A 340 -0.22 -7.65 -0.05
CA GLY A 340 0.59 -6.70 0.70
C GLY A 340 -0.23 -5.73 1.55
N ILE A 341 -1.56 -5.72 1.41
CA ILE A 341 -2.44 -4.79 2.11
C ILE A 341 -3.50 -5.55 2.90
N GLN A 342 -3.59 -5.24 4.19
CA GLN A 342 -4.59 -5.81 5.07
C GLN A 342 -5.21 -4.73 5.95
N ARG A 343 -6.53 -4.78 6.09
CA ARG A 343 -7.27 -3.98 7.08
C ARG A 343 -7.20 -4.67 8.43
N ARG A 344 -6.87 -3.91 9.47
CA ARG A 344 -6.93 -4.37 10.87
C ARG A 344 -7.97 -3.58 11.65
N ILE A 345 -8.87 -4.29 12.35
CA ILE A 345 -9.96 -3.69 13.12
C ILE A 345 -9.79 -4.04 14.59
N LEU A 346 -9.80 -3.02 15.45
CA LEU A 346 -9.80 -3.18 16.91
C LEU A 346 -11.22 -3.46 17.44
N GLN A 347 -12.21 -2.75 16.90
CA GLN A 347 -13.61 -2.87 17.29
C GLN A 347 -14.51 -2.76 16.05
N GLY A 348 -15.48 -3.67 15.93
CA GLY A 348 -16.49 -3.66 14.88
C GLY A 348 -17.45 -2.46 14.96
N LEU A 349 -18.38 -2.37 14.02
CA LEU A 349 -19.38 -1.30 14.05
C LEU A 349 -20.42 -1.62 15.11
N ILE A 350 -20.56 -0.74 16.09
CA ILE A 350 -21.52 -0.88 17.17
C ILE A 350 -22.46 0.32 17.20
N VAL A 351 -23.71 0.06 17.57
CA VAL A 351 -24.66 1.11 17.96
C VAL A 351 -24.87 0.99 19.46
N GLU A 352 -24.79 2.13 20.15
CA GLU A 352 -25.03 2.25 21.58
C GLU A 352 -26.01 3.39 21.79
N ALA A 353 -27.13 3.10 22.46
CA ALA A 353 -28.06 4.14 22.89
C ALA A 353 -27.47 4.87 24.09
N LEU A 354 -27.33 6.19 23.97
CA LEU A 354 -26.81 7.04 25.02
C LEU A 354 -27.90 7.31 26.07
N ALA A 355 -27.47 7.78 27.25
CA ALA A 355 -28.39 8.13 28.32
C ALA A 355 -29.31 9.27 27.87
N LYS A 356 -30.60 9.11 28.14
CA LYS A 356 -31.63 10.07 27.75
C LYS A 356 -31.38 11.42 28.41
N THR A 357 -31.30 12.48 27.62
CA THR A 357 -31.19 13.85 28.11
C THR A 357 -32.48 14.59 27.74
N GLY A 358 -33.32 14.88 28.73
CA GLY A 358 -34.65 15.45 28.49
C GLY A 358 -35.63 14.45 27.83
N ASP A 359 -36.41 14.92 26.85
CA ASP A 359 -37.34 14.07 26.06
C ASP A 359 -36.75 13.57 24.73
N SER A 360 -35.43 13.67 24.57
CA SER A 360 -34.71 13.13 23.42
C SER A 360 -34.06 11.80 23.77
N ASP A 361 -34.17 10.84 22.84
CA ASP A 361 -33.28 9.69 22.81
C ASP A 361 -32.02 10.08 21.99
N GLN A 362 -30.85 9.58 22.40
CA GLN A 362 -29.52 9.90 21.83
C GLN A 362 -28.75 8.62 21.51
#